data_AF-A0A7J9YME5-F1
#
_entry.id   AF-A0A7J9YME5-F1
#
_cell.length_a   1.000
_cell.length_b   1.000
_cell.length_c   1.000
_cell.angle_alpha   90.00
_cell.angle_beta   90.00
_cell.angle_gamma   90.00
#
_symmetry.space_group_name_H-M   'P 1'
#
loop_
_entity.id
_entity.type
_entity.pdbx_description
1 polymer ?
#
loop_
_entity_poly.entity_id
_entity_poly.type
_entity_poly.pdbx_seq_one_letter_code
_entity_poly.pdbx_strand_id
1 'polypeptide(L)'
;MALVAQIEGAGGRAVAVVGDVKEETLAEKVVGVSVERFGGLDIAFNNAGLTGEVGPSATLTLQQWHDTLETVHGPGQIALTR
;
A
#
# COMPACT_ATOMS: atom_id res chain seq x y z
N MET A 1 -13.94 -2.29 -9.39
CA MET A 1 -13.04 -1.24 -9.92
C MET A 1 -13.76 0.11 -10.04
N ALA A 2 -14.59 0.51 -9.05
CA ALA A 2 -15.37 1.75 -9.15
C ALA A 2 -14.50 3.02 -9.10
N LEU A 3 -13.43 3.01 -8.31
CA LEU A 3 -12.56 4.16 -8.15
C LEU A 3 -11.77 4.52 -9.42
N VAL A 4 -11.28 3.53 -10.16
CA VAL A 4 -10.58 3.76 -11.45
C VAL A 4 -11.51 4.52 -12.41
N ALA A 5 -12.73 4.01 -12.59
CA ALA A 5 -13.73 4.65 -13.43
C ALA A 5 -14.14 6.05 -12.95
N GLN A 6 -14.17 6.29 -11.63
CA GLN A 6 -14.44 7.62 -11.08
C GLN A 6 -13.31 8.62 -11.41
N ILE A 7 -12.05 8.21 -11.28
CA ILE A 7 -10.90 9.05 -11.62
C ILE A 7 -10.89 9.36 -13.12
N GLU A 8 -11.11 8.35 -13.96
CA GLU A 8 -11.20 8.52 -15.42
C GLU A 8 -12.38 9.40 -15.83
N GLY A 9 -13.55 9.22 -15.19
CA GLY A 9 -14.73 10.06 -15.40
C GLY A 9 -14.53 11.52 -14.99
N ALA A 10 -13.63 11.80 -14.06
CA ALA A 10 -13.21 13.14 -13.68
C ALA A 10 -12.10 13.72 -14.59
N GLY A 11 -11.68 13.00 -15.64
CA GLY A 11 -10.64 13.41 -16.59
C GLY A 11 -9.22 13.02 -16.20
N GLY A 12 -9.04 12.24 -15.13
CA GLY A 12 -7.74 11.70 -14.72
C GLY A 12 -7.35 10.42 -15.48
N ARG A 13 -6.16 9.89 -15.18
CA ARG A 13 -5.72 8.55 -15.61
C ARG A 13 -5.48 7.70 -14.37
N ALA A 14 -5.96 6.46 -14.35
CA ALA A 14 -5.81 5.57 -13.21
C ALA A 14 -5.52 4.13 -13.64
N VAL A 15 -4.80 3.40 -12.79
CA VAL A 15 -4.55 1.97 -12.94
C VAL A 15 -4.58 1.32 -11.57
N ALA A 16 -5.26 0.18 -11.45
CA ALA A 16 -5.30 -0.58 -10.21
C ALA A 16 -4.21 -1.66 -10.23
N VAL A 17 -3.39 -1.68 -9.18
CA VAL A 17 -2.41 -2.74 -8.93
C VAL A 17 -2.84 -3.46 -7.66
N VAL A 18 -3.14 -4.76 -7.78
CA VAL A 18 -3.56 -5.60 -6.66
C VAL A 18 -2.34 -6.35 -6.11
N GLY A 19 -2.21 -6.37 -4.78
CA GLY A 19 -1.24 -7.15 -4.02
C GLY A 19 -1.30 -6.84 -2.53
N ASP A 20 -0.47 -7.54 -1.74
CA ASP A 20 -0.26 -7.27 -0.32
C ASP A 20 0.90 -6.28 -0.13
N VAL A 21 0.68 -5.22 0.65
CA VAL A 21 1.67 -4.17 0.91
C VAL A 21 2.79 -4.60 1.84
N LYS A 22 2.69 -5.78 2.47
CA LYS A 22 3.79 -6.41 3.20
C LYS A 22 4.88 -6.90 2.26
N GLU A 23 4.53 -7.22 1.01
CA GLU A 23 5.44 -7.80 0.03
C GLU A 23 6.25 -6.72 -0.70
N GLU A 24 7.57 -6.78 -0.63
CA GLU A 24 8.47 -5.84 -1.31
C GLU A 24 8.29 -5.84 -2.83
N THR A 25 8.01 -7.01 -3.40
CA THR A 25 7.74 -7.17 -4.84
C THR A 25 6.52 -6.38 -5.33
N LEU A 26 5.57 -6.05 -4.45
CA LEU A 26 4.45 -5.19 -4.82
C LEU A 26 4.92 -3.75 -5.07
N ALA A 27 5.84 -3.23 -4.25
CA ALA A 27 6.39 -1.88 -4.42
C ALA A 27 7.09 -1.75 -5.79
N GLU A 28 7.93 -2.71 -6.14
CA GLU A 28 8.60 -2.78 -7.45
C GLU A 28 7.58 -2.79 -8.60
N LYS A 29 6.52 -3.60 -8.46
CA LYS A 29 5.44 -3.69 -9.45
C LYS A 29 4.69 -2.36 -9.61
N VAL A 30 4.39 -1.67 -8.51
CA VAL A 30 3.70 -0.37 -8.54
C VAL A 30 4.56 0.69 -9.25
N VAL A 31 5.87 0.73 -8.96
CA VAL A 31 6.80 1.64 -9.65
C VAL A 31 6.86 1.31 -11.13
N GLY A 32 7.03 0.03 -11.49
CA GLY A 32 7.09 -0.41 -12.89
C GLY A 32 5.84 -0.05 -13.68
N VAL A 33 4.64 -0.28 -13.11
CA VAL A 33 3.37 0.13 -13.73
C VAL A 33 3.26 1.64 -13.86
N SER A 34 3.74 2.40 -12.87
CA SER A 34 3.71 3.86 -12.92
C SER A 34 4.59 4.41 -14.04
N VAL A 35 5.79 3.86 -14.20
CA VAL A 35 6.68 4.18 -15.32
C VAL A 35 6.04 3.84 -16.66
N GLU A 36 5.48 2.63 -16.81
CA GLU A 36 4.85 2.19 -18.06
C GLU A 36 3.63 3.06 -18.45
N ARG A 37 2.76 3.39 -17.48
CA ARG A 37 1.45 4.02 -17.76
C ARG A 37 1.48 5.55 -17.69
N PHE A 38 2.35 6.11 -16.87
CA PHE A 38 2.37 7.54 -16.57
C PHE A 38 3.69 8.21 -16.96
N GLY A 39 4.75 7.43 -17.23
CA GLY A 39 6.08 7.93 -17.60
C GLY A 39 7.02 8.13 -16.40
N GLY A 40 6.56 7.85 -15.18
CA GLY A 40 7.34 8.01 -13.96
C GLY A 40 6.47 7.89 -12.70
N LEU A 41 7.09 8.06 -11.53
CA LEU A 41 6.44 8.18 -10.24
C LEU A 41 6.96 9.43 -9.53
N ASP A 42 6.11 10.45 -9.39
CA ASP A 42 6.49 11.73 -8.75
C ASP A 42 6.17 11.74 -7.25
N ILE A 43 5.09 11.07 -6.84
CA ILE A 43 4.56 11.08 -5.46
C ILE A 43 4.11 9.67 -5.09
N ALA A 44 4.58 9.17 -3.95
CA ALA A 44 4.05 7.98 -3.29
C ALA A 44 3.26 8.39 -2.03
N PHE A 45 2.01 7.92 -1.93
CA PHE A 45 1.19 8.12 -0.72
C PHE A 45 1.01 6.78 0.00
N ASN A 46 1.87 6.53 0.98
CA ASN A 46 1.91 5.30 1.78
C ASN A 46 0.77 5.30 2.83
N ASN A 47 -0.47 5.28 2.35
CA ASN A 47 -1.68 5.35 3.16
C ASN A 47 -2.14 3.98 3.69
N ALA A 48 -1.60 2.88 3.17
CA ALA A 48 -1.98 1.56 3.62
C ALA A 48 -1.57 1.37 5.09
N GLY A 49 -2.52 0.94 5.92
CA GLY A 49 -2.28 0.69 7.32
C GLY A 49 -3.42 -0.13 7.92
N LEU A 50 -3.17 -0.72 9.08
CA LEU A 50 -4.21 -1.34 9.88
C LEU A 50 -4.17 -0.81 11.31
N THR A 51 -5.34 -0.75 11.94
CA THR A 51 -5.47 -0.36 13.35
C THR A 51 -4.95 -1.44 14.30
N GLY A 52 -4.84 -2.68 13.83
CA GLY A 52 -4.51 -3.84 14.66
C GLY A 52 -5.73 -4.39 15.39
N GLU A 53 -5.48 -5.29 16.34
CA GLU A 53 -6.50 -5.79 17.24
C GLU A 53 -7.01 -4.67 18.15
N VAL A 54 -8.33 -4.51 18.25
CA VAL A 54 -8.95 -3.47 19.08
C VAL A 54 -9.31 -4.05 20.45
N GLY A 55 -8.61 -3.60 21.49
CA GLY A 55 -8.87 -4.02 22.86
C GLY A 55 -7.80 -3.55 23.84
N PRO A 56 -7.89 -3.97 25.11
CA PRO A 56 -6.84 -3.70 26.09
C PRO A 56 -5.49 -4.24 25.60
N SER A 57 -4.42 -3.44 25.73
CA SER A 57 -3.07 -3.88 25.35
C SER A 57 -2.62 -5.13 26.10
N ALA A 58 -3.14 -5.36 27.32
CA ALA A 58 -2.86 -6.55 28.12
C ALA A 58 -3.36 -7.87 27.49
N THR A 59 -4.31 -7.82 26.55
CA THR A 59 -4.83 -9.00 25.85
C THR A 59 -4.25 -9.16 24.44
N LEU A 60 -3.39 -8.24 24.02
CA LEU A 60 -2.77 -8.28 22.70
C LEU A 60 -1.69 -9.36 22.67
N THR A 61 -1.78 -10.28 21.72
CA THR A 61 -0.71 -11.26 21.50
C THR A 61 0.46 -10.63 20.75
N LEU A 62 1.67 -11.18 20.95
CA LEU A 62 2.86 -10.75 20.19
C LEU A 62 2.68 -10.90 18.67
N GLN A 63 1.92 -11.92 18.24
CA GLN A 63 1.63 -12.14 16.82
C GLN A 63 0.77 -11.00 16.24
N GLN A 64 -0.34 -10.65 16.91
CA GLN A 64 -1.20 -9.52 16.49
C GLN A 64 -0.43 -8.19 16.45
N TRP A 65 0.48 -7.99 17.40
CA TRP A 65 1.38 -6.84 17.40
C TRP A 65 2.32 -6.84 16.19
N HIS A 66 3.00 -7.95 15.91
CA HIS A 66 3.88 -8.07 14.74
C HIS A 66 3.13 -7.90 13.43
N ASP A 67 1.96 -8.51 13.27
CA ASP A 67 1.14 -8.38 12.06
C ASP A 67 0.77 -6.92 11.77
N THR A 68 0.50 -6.16 12.84
CA THR A 68 0.24 -4.71 12.77
C THR A 68 1.47 -3.95 12.30
N LEU A 69 2.62 -4.18 12.93
CA LEU A 69 3.86 -3.51 12.56
C LEU A 69 4.36 -3.86 11.16
N GLU A 70 4.25 -5.11 10.73
CA GLU A 70 4.67 -5.53 9.39
C GLU A 70 3.87 -4.83 8.30
N THR A 71 2.56 -4.64 8.50
CA THR A 71 1.73 -3.96 7.50
C THR A 71 2.04 -2.47 7.43
N VAL A 72 2.29 -1.82 8.57
CA VAL A 72 2.41 -0.35 8.67
C VAL A 72 3.86 0.12 8.48
N HIS A 73 4.84 -0.69 8.87
CA HIS A 73 6.27 -0.33 8.91
C HIS A 73 7.20 -1.40 8.33
N GLY A 74 6.65 -2.48 7.76
CA GLY A 74 7.45 -3.57 7.21
C GLY A 74 8.14 -3.24 5.88
N PRO A 75 8.90 -4.21 5.34
CA PRO A 75 9.74 -4.02 4.16
C PRO A 75 8.99 -3.45 2.95
N GLY A 76 7.78 -3.93 2.66
CA GLY A 76 7.00 -3.43 1.53
C GLY A 76 6.61 -1.95 1.61
N GLN A 77 6.34 -1.41 2.81
CA GLN A 77 6.11 0.03 3.01
C GLN A 77 7.40 0.85 2.86
N ILE A 78 8.52 0.32 3.37
CA ILE A 78 9.82 0.99 3.30
C ILE A 78 10.33 1.06 1.85
N ALA A 79 10.08 0.03 1.03
CA ALA A 79 10.54 -0.03 -0.34
C ALA A 79 10.04 1.13 -1.21
N LEU A 80 8.85 1.67 -0.94
CA LEU A 80 8.30 2.84 -1.63
C LEU A 80 8.96 4.18 -1.25
N THR A 81 9.92 4.17 -0.31
CA THR A 81 10.61 5.38 0.19
C THR A 81 12.09 5.43 -0.18
N ARG A 82 12.58 4.45 -0.95
CA ARG A 82 13.99 4.31 -1.34
C ARG A 82 14.19 4.51 -2.83
#